data_AF-A0A1Y6CVL7-F1
#
_entry.id   AF-A0A1Y6CVL7-F1
#
_cell.length_a   1.000
_cell.length_b   1.000
_cell.length_c   1.000
_cell.angle_alpha   90.00
_cell.angle_beta   90.00
_cell.angle_gamma   90.00
#
_symmetry.space_group_name_H-M   'P 1'
#
loop_
_entity.id
_entity.type
_entity.pdbx_description
1 polymer ?
#
loop_
_entity_poly.entity_id
_entity_poly.type
_entity_poly.pdbx_seq_one_letter_code
_entity_poly.pdbx_strand_id
1 'polypeptide(L)'
;MKTPVNTKKTLRDREISHKKIVTDWHRADIVAALRKTPEKWSLSRLSIHHGYIRTALGNCLRGPWPHGQRLIAEAIGVKPWEIWPSRYDGNGQPISGRKEVGGRRGNSTTPEKPGTPIEQPNNA
;
A
#
# COMPACT_ATOMS: atom_id res chain seq x y z
N MET A 1 56.91 -24.02 -37.89
CA MET A 1 55.46 -23.98 -38.18
C MET A 1 54.77 -23.29 -37.01
N LYS A 2 54.23 -22.07 -37.19
CA LYS A 2 53.52 -21.31 -36.15
C LYS A 2 52.08 -21.10 -36.61
N THR A 3 51.11 -21.53 -35.81
CA THR A 3 49.70 -21.13 -35.95
C THR A 3 49.29 -20.34 -34.71
N PRO A 4 48.69 -19.14 -34.86
CA PRO A 4 48.21 -18.37 -33.72
C PRO A 4 46.82 -18.88 -33.30
N VAL A 5 46.67 -19.25 -32.02
CA VAL A 5 45.34 -19.39 -31.39
C VAL A 5 44.93 -18.01 -30.91
N ASN A 6 43.95 -17.42 -31.59
CA ASN A 6 43.26 -16.21 -31.17
C ASN A 6 41.82 -16.54 -30.73
N THR A 7 41.32 -15.72 -29.81
CA THR A 7 39.91 -15.52 -29.42
C THR A 7 39.33 -16.60 -28.47
N LYS A 8 38.64 -16.31 -27.36
CA LYS A 8 37.85 -15.14 -26.95
C LYS A 8 37.90 -14.95 -25.42
N LYS A 9 38.08 -13.69 -25.03
CA LYS A 9 37.69 -13.09 -23.76
C LYS A 9 36.31 -13.63 -23.32
N THR A 10 36.26 -14.39 -22.23
CA THR A 10 35.01 -14.93 -21.68
C THR A 10 34.13 -13.80 -21.16
N LEU A 11 33.15 -13.40 -21.98
CA LEU A 11 32.05 -12.51 -21.64
C LEU A 11 31.01 -13.27 -20.78
N ARG A 12 31.31 -13.55 -19.51
CA ARG A 12 30.32 -14.15 -18.57
C ARG A 12 30.02 -13.27 -17.35
N ASP A 13 30.24 -11.96 -17.47
CA ASP A 13 30.05 -11.00 -16.37
C ASP A 13 29.12 -9.82 -16.73
N ARG A 14 28.32 -9.91 -17.81
CA ARG A 14 27.65 -8.73 -18.39
C ARG A 14 26.17 -8.84 -18.66
N GLU A 15 25.47 -9.82 -18.08
CA GLU A 15 24.02 -9.86 -18.22
C GLU A 15 23.33 -10.30 -16.94
N ILE A 16 23.69 -9.65 -15.83
CA ILE A 16 22.69 -9.41 -14.77
C ILE A 16 21.73 -8.40 -15.40
N SER A 17 20.80 -8.94 -16.18
CA SER A 17 19.65 -8.22 -16.73
C SER A 17 19.06 -7.41 -15.58
N HIS A 18 19.03 -6.09 -15.76
CA HIS A 18 18.48 -5.13 -14.82
C HIS A 18 16.95 -5.28 -14.76
N LYS A 19 16.47 -6.48 -14.43
CA LYS A 19 15.09 -6.72 -14.05
C LYS A 19 14.92 -5.92 -12.77
N LYS A 20 14.43 -4.68 -12.91
CA LYS A 20 14.11 -3.76 -11.82
C LYS A 20 13.38 -4.60 -10.78
N ILE A 21 14.06 -4.94 -9.70
CA ILE A 21 13.45 -5.69 -8.60
C ILE A 21 12.53 -4.64 -7.97
N VAL A 22 11.29 -4.58 -8.44
CA VAL A 22 10.33 -3.60 -7.95
C VAL A 22 9.88 -4.10 -6.58
N THR A 23 10.64 -3.72 -5.56
CA THR A 23 10.37 -4.10 -4.18
C THR A 23 9.26 -3.25 -3.62
N ASP A 24 8.41 -3.85 -2.79
CA ASP A 24 7.44 -3.12 -1.97
C ASP A 24 8.16 -2.07 -1.11
N TRP A 25 7.50 -0.94 -0.87
CA TRP A 25 8.04 0.09 0.03
C TRP A 25 8.31 -0.47 1.41
N HIS A 26 9.36 0.06 2.05
CA HIS A 26 9.62 -0.31 3.44
C HIS A 26 8.52 0.24 4.35
N ARG A 27 8.22 -0.48 5.43
CA ARG A 27 7.17 -0.09 6.38
C ARG A 27 7.38 1.31 6.95
N ALA A 28 8.64 1.66 7.21
CA ALA A 28 9.02 2.98 7.69
C ALA A 28 8.76 4.08 6.65
N ASP A 29 8.98 3.81 5.36
CA ASP A 29 8.75 4.77 4.29
C ASP A 29 7.27 5.07 4.11
N ILE A 30 6.41 4.06 4.26
CA ILE A 30 4.94 4.23 4.23
C ILE A 30 4.49 5.12 5.41
N VAL A 31 5.00 4.86 6.61
CA VAL A 31 4.69 5.69 7.80
C VAL A 31 5.25 7.10 7.66
N ALA A 32 6.46 7.25 7.11
CA ALA A 32 7.07 8.54 6.85
C ALA A 32 6.29 9.33 5.79
N ALA A 33 5.85 8.67 4.72
CA ALA A 33 5.02 9.28 3.69
C ALA A 33 3.69 9.77 4.28
N LEU A 34 3.00 8.94 5.08
CA LEU A 34 1.78 9.36 5.79
C LEU A 34 2.02 10.56 6.69
N ARG A 35 3.15 10.62 7.40
CA ARG A 35 3.52 11.77 8.25
C ARG A 35 3.90 13.02 7.47
N LYS A 36 4.41 12.88 6.24
CA LYS A 36 4.78 13.98 5.34
C LYS A 36 3.55 14.58 4.64
N THR A 37 2.41 13.90 4.65
CA THR A 37 1.15 14.48 4.14
C THR A 37 0.75 15.72 4.95
N PRO A 38 0.03 16.69 4.34
CA PRO A 38 -0.39 17.91 5.03
C PRO A 38 -1.24 17.63 6.28
N GLU A 39 -1.99 16.54 6.27
CA GLU A 39 -2.89 16.15 7.36
C GLU A 39 -2.23 15.32 8.46
N LYS A 40 -0.94 14.96 8.27
CA LYS A 40 -0.11 14.20 9.21
C LYS A 40 -0.81 12.92 9.68
N TRP A 41 -1.22 12.10 8.72
CA TRP A 41 -1.90 10.84 8.99
C TRP A 41 -1.02 9.85 9.77
N SER A 42 -1.68 9.05 10.63
CA SER A 42 -1.10 7.84 11.22
C SER A 42 -1.99 6.65 10.85
N LEU A 43 -1.43 5.44 10.77
CA LEU A 43 -2.21 4.24 10.44
C LEU A 43 -3.41 4.05 11.38
N SER A 44 -3.22 4.30 12.67
CA SER A 44 -4.27 4.25 13.67
C SER A 44 -5.37 5.30 13.43
N ARG A 45 -4.98 6.54 13.12
CA ARG A 45 -5.91 7.64 12.87
C ARG A 45 -6.69 7.44 11.59
N LEU A 46 -6.02 7.01 10.52
CA LEU A 46 -6.64 6.67 9.26
C LEU A 46 -7.63 5.51 9.44
N SER A 47 -7.27 4.53 10.26
CA SER A 47 -8.17 3.40 10.57
C SER A 47 -9.45 3.86 11.25
N ILE A 48 -9.35 4.73 12.27
CA ILE A 48 -10.52 5.29 12.97
C ILE A 48 -11.37 6.14 12.02
N HIS A 49 -10.72 6.95 11.17
CA HIS A 49 -11.40 7.80 10.20
C HIS A 49 -12.30 7.00 9.24
N HIS A 50 -11.85 5.82 8.84
CA HIS A 50 -12.64 4.90 7.99
C HIS A 50 -13.53 3.91 8.77
N GLY A 51 -13.66 4.07 10.09
CA GLY A 51 -14.53 3.22 10.92
C GLY A 51 -13.97 1.83 11.25
N TYR A 52 -12.67 1.62 11.07
CA TYR A 52 -11.99 0.36 11.40
C TYR A 52 -11.31 0.41 12.77
N ILE A 53 -11.13 -0.76 13.39
CA ILE A 53 -10.31 -0.90 14.62
C ILE A 53 -8.89 -0.36 14.39
N ARG A 54 -8.28 0.31 15.38
CA ARG A 54 -6.96 0.97 15.21
C ARG A 54 -5.86 0.10 14.58
N THR A 55 -5.91 -1.21 14.78
CA THR A 55 -4.92 -2.17 14.29
C THR A 55 -5.18 -2.66 12.87
N ALA A 56 -6.33 -2.35 12.27
CA ALA A 56 -6.76 -2.91 10.98
C ALA A 56 -5.77 -2.57 9.86
N LEU A 57 -5.45 -1.28 9.68
CA LEU A 57 -4.49 -0.84 8.65
C LEU A 57 -3.05 -1.30 8.92
N GLY A 58 -2.71 -1.65 10.16
CA GLY A 58 -1.44 -2.31 10.47
C GLY A 58 -1.30 -3.68 9.82
N ASN A 59 -2.41 -4.38 9.57
CA ASN A 59 -2.41 -5.66 8.88
C ASN A 59 -2.06 -5.53 7.39
N CYS A 60 -2.27 -4.35 6.77
CA CYS A 60 -1.84 -4.07 5.38
C CYS A 60 -0.33 -4.24 5.20
N LEU A 61 0.46 -3.96 6.23
CA LEU A 61 1.93 -4.04 6.20
C LEU A 61 2.45 -5.48 6.36
N ARG A 62 1.60 -6.39 6.83
CA ARG A 62 1.95 -7.79 7.08
C ARG A 62 1.49 -8.71 5.94
N GLY A 63 0.34 -8.43 5.33
CA GLY A 63 -0.24 -9.31 4.30
C GLY A 63 -1.04 -8.56 3.23
N PRO A 64 -1.45 -9.26 2.16
CA PRO A 64 -2.22 -8.66 1.09
C PRO A 64 -3.63 -8.31 1.58
N TRP A 65 -3.89 -7.01 1.71
CA TRP A 65 -5.21 -6.47 1.99
C TRP A 65 -5.51 -5.31 1.02
N PRO A 66 -6.07 -5.62 -0.17
CA PRO A 66 -6.17 -4.63 -1.25
C PRO A 66 -6.98 -3.39 -0.89
N HIS A 67 -8.09 -3.58 -0.16
CA HIS A 67 -8.93 -2.47 0.29
C HIS A 67 -8.18 -1.52 1.24
N GLY A 68 -7.53 -2.05 2.28
CA GLY A 68 -6.75 -1.22 3.21
C GLY A 68 -5.50 -0.59 2.57
N GLN A 69 -4.89 -1.26 1.59
CA GLN A 69 -3.78 -0.70 0.81
C GLN A 69 -4.25 0.49 -0.05
N ARG A 70 -5.45 0.43 -0.64
CA ARG A 70 -6.04 1.56 -1.36
C ARG A 70 -6.27 2.76 -0.44
N LEU A 71 -6.81 2.55 0.76
CA LEU A 71 -7.03 3.64 1.73
C LEU A 71 -5.71 4.32 2.13
N ILE A 72 -4.64 3.54 2.35
CA ILE A 72 -3.31 4.10 2.64
C ILE A 72 -2.77 4.86 1.45
N ALA A 73 -2.92 4.31 0.23
CA ALA A 73 -2.46 4.93 -0.99
C ALA A 73 -3.19 6.25 -1.28
N GLU A 74 -4.52 6.27 -1.08
CA GLU A 74 -5.37 7.46 -1.18
C GLU A 74 -4.95 8.54 -0.18
N ALA A 75 -4.67 8.17 1.08
CA ALA A 75 -4.18 9.11 2.09
C ALA A 75 -2.81 9.73 1.73
N ILE A 76 -1.96 8.99 1.01
CA ILE A 76 -0.66 9.48 0.54
C ILE A 76 -0.80 10.23 -0.81
N GLY A 77 -1.87 9.97 -1.57
CA GLY A 77 -2.09 10.51 -2.91
C GLY A 77 -1.36 9.76 -4.02
N VAL A 78 -0.98 8.50 -3.80
CA VAL A 78 -0.29 7.63 -4.77
C VAL A 78 -1.16 6.42 -5.10
N LYS A 79 -0.80 5.66 -6.14
CA LYS A 79 -1.50 4.42 -6.46
C LYS A 79 -1.00 3.27 -5.59
N PRO A 80 -1.86 2.29 -5.24
CA PRO A 80 -1.47 1.19 -4.36
C PRO A 80 -0.38 0.29 -4.98
N TRP A 81 -0.33 0.19 -6.31
CA TRP A 81 0.73 -0.55 -7.01
C TRP A 81 2.08 0.19 -7.05
N GLU A 82 2.13 1.48 -6.72
CA GLU A 82 3.41 2.20 -6.56
C GLU A 82 4.06 1.89 -5.22
N ILE A 83 3.24 1.70 -4.17
CA ILE A 83 3.70 1.31 -2.83
C ILE A 83 4.00 -0.19 -2.77
N TRP A 84 3.11 -1.02 -3.35
CA TRP A 84 3.22 -2.48 -3.33
C TRP A 84 3.25 -3.11 -4.74
N PRO A 85 4.25 -2.79 -5.57
CA PRO A 85 4.36 -3.30 -6.93
C PRO A 85 4.42 -4.82 -7.02
N SER A 86 4.88 -5.52 -5.97
CA SER A 86 4.89 -6.99 -5.93
C SER A 86 3.50 -7.60 -5.74
N ARG A 87 2.52 -6.80 -5.29
CA ARG A 87 1.19 -7.28 -4.88
C ARG A 87 0.09 -7.00 -5.90
N TYR A 88 0.37 -6.16 -6.89
CA TYR A 88 -0.56 -5.76 -7.93
C TYR A 88 -0.04 -6.16 -9.30
N ASP A 89 -0.95 -6.54 -10.21
CA ASP A 89 -0.62 -6.81 -11.60
C ASP A 89 -0.49 -5.50 -12.41
N GLY A 90 -0.11 -5.63 -13.69
CA GLY A 90 -0.03 -4.48 -14.61
C GLY A 90 -1.36 -3.78 -14.86
N ASN A 91 -2.49 -4.37 -14.44
CA ASN A 91 -3.83 -3.81 -14.55
C ASN A 91 -4.31 -3.15 -13.25
N GLY A 92 -3.46 -3.10 -12.21
CA GLY A 92 -3.81 -2.52 -10.91
C GLY A 92 -4.72 -3.41 -10.05
N GLN A 93 -4.86 -4.69 -10.40
CA GLN A 93 -5.58 -5.70 -9.65
C GLN A 93 -4.67 -6.44 -8.67
N PRO A 94 -5.14 -6.80 -7.48
CA PRO A 94 -4.35 -7.53 -6.51
C PRO A 94 -4.13 -8.98 -6.96
N ILE A 95 -2.87 -9.42 -7.01
CA ILE A 95 -2.48 -10.78 -7.42
C ILE A 95 -2.95 -11.85 -6.42
N SER A 96 -3.19 -11.45 -5.17
CA SER A 96 -3.48 -12.35 -4.04
C SER A 96 -4.77 -13.17 -4.13
N GLY A 97 -5.57 -13.05 -5.20
CA GLY A 97 -6.87 -13.71 -5.36
C GLY A 97 -7.94 -13.23 -4.37
N ARG A 98 -7.55 -12.46 -3.34
CA ARG A 98 -8.43 -11.76 -2.40
C ARG A 98 -9.07 -10.59 -3.13
N LYS A 99 -10.11 -10.90 -3.91
CA LYS A 99 -11.03 -9.91 -4.45
C LYS A 99 -11.56 -9.05 -3.30
N GLU A 100 -11.91 -7.81 -3.61
CA GLU A 100 -12.50 -6.85 -2.66
C GLU A 100 -13.94 -7.21 -2.27
N VAL A 101 -14.28 -8.51 -2.26
CA VAL A 101 -15.63 -8.99 -2.02
C VAL A 101 -16.04 -8.58 -0.61
N GLY A 102 -17.17 -7.87 -0.55
CA GLY A 102 -17.68 -7.24 0.65
C GLY A 102 -17.86 -8.18 1.83
N GLY A 103 -17.63 -7.62 3.02
CA GLY A 103 -18.29 -8.01 4.26
C GLY A 103 -17.94 -9.39 4.82
N ARG A 104 -16.89 -9.46 5.63
CA ARG A 104 -16.97 -10.35 6.80
C ARG A 104 -17.90 -9.68 7.81
N ARG A 105 -19.08 -10.27 8.03
CA ARG A 105 -19.98 -9.97 9.16
C ARG A 105 -19.14 -10.00 10.45
N GLY A 106 -18.99 -8.86 11.11
CA GLY A 106 -18.26 -8.75 12.37
C GLY A 106 -18.46 -7.36 12.94
N ASN A 107 -19.33 -7.28 13.96
CA ASN A 107 -19.78 -6.09 14.68
C ASN A 107 -18.77 -4.93 14.72
N SER A 108 -19.05 -3.87 13.96
CA SER A 108 -18.44 -2.56 14.17
C SER A 108 -19.50 -1.62 14.74
N THR A 109 -19.42 -1.38 16.04
CA THR A 109 -19.90 -0.17 16.69
C THR A 109 -19.61 1.02 15.79
N THR A 110 -20.66 1.66 15.30
CA THR A 110 -20.61 2.91 14.54
C THR A 110 -19.76 3.92 15.32
N PRO A 111 -18.63 4.43 14.79
CA PRO A 111 -18.05 5.64 15.34
C PRO A 111 -18.87 6.80 14.81
N GLU A 112 -19.73 7.35 15.66
CA GLU A 112 -20.34 8.67 15.46
C GLU A 112 -19.27 9.66 14.98
N LYS A 113 -19.54 10.33 13.85
CA LYS A 113 -18.69 11.36 13.25
C LYS A 113 -18.28 12.43 14.28
N PRO A 114 -17.00 12.85 14.37
CA PRO A 114 -16.67 14.08 15.08
C PRO A 114 -16.97 15.28 14.16
N GLY A 115 -18.02 16.04 14.47
CA GLY A 115 -18.16 17.42 13.96
C GLY A 115 -19.40 17.77 13.12
N THR A 116 -20.58 17.21 13.38
CA THR A 116 -21.82 17.90 12.97
C THR A 116 -22.16 18.92 14.07
N PRO A 117 -22.30 20.23 13.77
CA PRO A 117 -22.88 21.18 14.71
C PRO A 117 -24.27 20.68 15.09
N ILE A 118 -24.50 20.52 16.39
CA ILE A 118 -25.82 20.19 16.92
C ILE A 118 -26.64 21.48 16.79
N GLU A 119 -27.27 21.69 15.64
CA GLU A 119 -28.31 22.70 15.49
C GLU A 119 -29.49 22.24 16.36
N GLN A 120 -29.64 22.87 17.51
CA GLN A 120 -30.75 22.61 18.42
C GLN A 120 -32.05 23.01 17.70
N PRO A 121 -33.08 22.13 17.63
CA PRO A 121 -34.36 22.55 17.11
C PRO A 121 -34.93 23.62 18.02
N ASN A 122 -35.03 24.82 17.45
CA ASN A 122 -35.93 25.87 17.85
C ASN A 122 -37.33 25.30 18.15
N ASN A 123 -37.66 25.23 19.43
CA ASN A 123 -39.00 24.95 19.89
C ASN A 123 -39.42 26.04 20.87
N ALA A 124 -40.39 26.84 20.42
CA ALA A 124 -41.17 27.88 21.11
C ALA A 124 -40.44 29.11 21.65
#